data_AF-A0A1Q7YFR8-F1
#
_entry.id   AF-A0A1Q7YFR8-F1
#
_cell.length_a   1.000
_cell.length_b   1.000
_cell.length_c   1.000
_cell.angle_alpha   90.00
_cell.angle_beta   90.00
_cell.angle_gamma   90.00
#
_symmetry.space_group_name_H-M   'P 1'
#
loop_
_entity.id
_entity.type
_entity.pdbx_description
1 polymer ?
#
loop_
_entity_poly.entity_id
_entity_poly.type
_entity_poly.pdbx_seq_one_letter_code
_entity_poly.pdbx_strand_id
1 'polypeptide(L)'
;MQLGYRCQGKRIGRQDLRRVAVVLGAAHLLRLANSDIYWDHIAEIKPAGSEMTYDLIVPGTHNFVADDIIAHNSGAIEQDADVVAFIYREEQYNRTEENAGLAEIIVAKQRNGPTGMVKLAFLKEFTRFENMWKE
;
A
#
# COMPACT_ATOMS: atom_id res chain seq x y z
N MET A 1 -0.39 -27.63 1.83
CA MET A 1 -0.75 -27.21 3.20
C MET A 1 -0.57 -25.70 3.27
N GLN A 2 -1.61 -24.94 2.95
CA GLN A 2 -1.53 -23.49 2.75
C GLN A 2 -2.06 -22.80 4.00
N LEU A 3 -1.16 -22.35 4.88
CA LEU A 3 -1.49 -21.40 5.95
C LEU A 3 -1.67 -20.01 5.32
N GLY A 4 -2.68 -19.89 4.47
CA GLY A 4 -3.15 -18.59 3.97
C GLY A 4 -4.17 -18.06 4.97
N TYR A 5 -3.77 -17.07 5.77
CA TYR A 5 -4.74 -16.24 6.49
C TYR A 5 -5.59 -15.50 5.44
N ARG A 6 -6.69 -16.12 5.00
CA ARG A 6 -7.78 -15.42 4.32
C ARG A 6 -8.50 -14.60 5.37
N CYS A 7 -8.29 -13.29 5.37
CA CYS A 7 -9.15 -12.36 6.11
C CYS A 7 -10.53 -12.41 5.42
N GLN A 8 -11.39 -13.34 5.85
CA GLN A 8 -12.72 -13.57 5.28
C GLN A 8 -13.67 -12.43 5.65
N GLY A 9 -13.46 -11.18 5.20
CA GLY A 9 -14.45 -10.10 5.23
C GLY A 9 -15.12 -9.72 6.57
N LYS A 10 -14.83 -10.43 7.67
CA LYS A 10 -15.43 -10.24 8.99
C LYS A 10 -14.53 -9.28 9.75
N ARG A 11 -14.90 -8.00 9.70
CA ARG A 11 -14.30 -6.96 10.54
C ARG A 11 -14.76 -7.20 11.97
N ILE A 12 -13.83 -7.37 12.89
CA ILE A 12 -14.13 -7.41 14.32
C ILE A 12 -14.23 -5.96 14.81
N GLY A 13 -15.38 -5.55 15.32
CA GLY A 13 -15.54 -4.22 15.94
C GLY A 13 -14.74 -4.10 17.24
N ARG A 14 -14.40 -2.89 17.68
CA ARG A 14 -13.59 -2.66 18.91
C ARG A 14 -14.17 -3.36 20.14
N GLN A 15 -15.50 -3.39 20.28
CA GLN A 15 -16.18 -4.09 21.38
C GLN A 15 -15.93 -5.60 21.35
N ASP A 16 -16.01 -6.21 20.17
CA ASP A 16 -15.77 -7.64 20.00
C ASP A 16 -14.28 -7.97 20.13
N LEU A 17 -13.39 -7.11 19.62
CA LEU A 17 -11.95 -7.25 19.81
C LEU A 17 -11.59 -7.18 21.29
N ARG A 18 -12.23 -6.29 22.05
CA ARG A 18 -12.05 -6.17 23.50
C ARG A 18 -12.54 -7.42 24.23
N ARG A 19 -13.70 -7.96 23.86
CA ARG A 19 -14.21 -9.22 24.43
C ARG A 19 -13.22 -10.36 24.19
N VAL A 20 -12.76 -10.52 22.95
CA VAL A 20 -11.76 -11.53 22.58
C VAL A 20 -10.46 -11.31 23.34
N ALA A 21 -9.98 -10.07 23.44
CA ALA A 21 -8.76 -9.74 24.16
C ALA A 21 -8.83 -10.12 25.65
N VAL A 22 -9.96 -9.86 26.31
CA VAL A 22 -10.20 -10.21 27.71
C VAL A 22 -10.23 -11.72 27.89
N VAL A 23 -10.95 -12.45 27.03
CA VAL A 23 -11.04 -13.91 27.10
C VAL A 23 -9.68 -14.59 26.87
N LEU A 24 -8.88 -14.07 25.93
CA LEU A 24 -7.57 -14.62 25.59
C LEU A 24 -6.43 -14.11 26.49
N GLY A 25 -6.70 -13.17 27.40
CA GLY A 25 -5.64 -12.51 28.19
C GLY A 25 -4.61 -11.76 27.32
N ALA A 26 -5.00 -11.34 26.12
CA ALA A 26 -4.09 -10.82 25.10
C ALA A 26 -3.92 -9.30 25.22
N ALA A 27 -2.89 -8.85 25.94
CA ALA A 27 -2.62 -7.43 26.18
C ALA A 27 -2.43 -6.57 24.91
N HIS A 28 -1.92 -7.16 23.82
CA HIS A 28 -1.78 -6.46 22.54
C HIS A 28 -3.13 -6.21 21.85
N LEU A 29 -4.08 -7.15 21.94
CA LEU A 29 -5.44 -6.96 21.43
C LEU A 29 -6.23 -5.95 22.25
N LEU A 30 -6.01 -5.92 23.57
CA LEU A 30 -6.63 -4.92 24.45
C LEU A 30 -6.16 -3.50 24.12
N ARG A 31 -4.87 -3.34 23.81
CA ARG A 31 -4.29 -2.06 23.35
C ARG A 31 -4.91 -1.64 22.01
N LEU A 32 -5.03 -2.55 21.05
CA LEU A 32 -5.68 -2.27 19.76
C LEU A 32 -7.16 -1.90 19.93
N ALA A 33 -7.88 -2.58 20.82
CA ALA A 33 -9.30 -2.32 21.05
C ALA A 33 -9.58 -0.97 21.72
N ASN A 34 -8.61 -0.42 22.46
CA ASN A 34 -8.71 0.87 23.15
C ASN A 34 -7.88 1.98 22.48
N SER A 35 -7.19 1.69 21.37
CA SER A 35 -6.37 2.68 20.65
C SER A 35 -7.25 3.78 20.06
N ASP A 36 -6.83 5.04 20.14
CA ASP A 36 -7.50 6.15 19.45
C ASP A 36 -7.24 6.13 17.95
N ILE A 37 -6.11 5.53 17.53
CA ILE A 37 -5.76 5.31 16.13
C ILE A 37 -6.65 4.20 15.56
N TYR A 38 -7.25 4.44 14.40
CA TYR A 38 -7.98 3.45 13.61
C TYR A 38 -7.46 3.41 12.19
N TRP A 39 -7.60 2.24 11.57
CA TRP A 39 -7.41 2.08 10.14
C TRP A 39 -8.74 2.34 9.46
N ASP A 40 -8.76 3.35 8.58
CA ASP A 40 -9.90 3.60 7.72
C ASP A 40 -9.61 3.19 6.28
N HIS A 41 -10.66 2.97 5.52
CA HIS A 41 -10.57 2.64 4.10
C HIS A 41 -10.71 3.91 3.26
N ILE A 42 -9.81 4.08 2.29
CA ILE A 42 -9.95 5.11 1.27
C ILE A 42 -11.19 4.79 0.43
N ALA A 43 -12.21 5.63 0.51
CA ALA A 43 -13.44 5.47 -0.26
C ALA A 43 -13.25 5.84 -1.74
N GLU A 44 -12.47 6.89 -2.00
CA GLU A 44 -12.24 7.43 -3.33
C GLU A 44 -10.95 8.26 -3.36
N ILE A 45 -10.28 8.31 -4.52
CA ILE A 45 -9.16 9.21 -4.79
C ILE A 45 -9.50 10.03 -6.02
N LYS A 46 -9.54 11.36 -5.87
CA LYS A 46 -9.80 12.31 -6.95
C LYS A 46 -8.64 13.29 -7.07
N PRO A 47 -8.27 13.72 -8.29
CA PRO A 47 -7.32 14.81 -8.45
C PRO A 47 -7.83 16.09 -7.78
N ALA A 48 -7.04 16.68 -6.88
CA ALA A 48 -7.40 17.90 -6.16
C ALA A 48 -7.00 19.19 -6.90
N GLY A 49 -6.20 19.07 -7.96
CA GLY A 49 -5.62 20.22 -8.67
C GLY A 49 -4.18 20.50 -8.23
N SER A 50 -3.70 21.72 -8.50
CA SER A 50 -2.37 22.18 -8.10
C SER A 50 -2.53 23.32 -7.10
N GLU A 51 -2.06 23.10 -5.87
CA GLU A 51 -2.10 24.08 -4.79
C GLU A 51 -0.73 24.15 -4.12
N MET A 52 -0.46 25.25 -3.41
CA MET A 52 0.75 25.35 -2.61
C MET A 52 0.62 24.46 -1.38
N THR A 53 1.49 23.47 -1.25
CA THR A 53 1.50 22.53 -0.13
C THR A 53 2.70 22.79 0.78
N TYR A 54 2.55 22.46 2.06
CA TYR A 54 3.62 22.51 3.05
C TYR A 54 3.90 21.10 3.57
N ASP A 55 5.16 20.84 3.93
CA ASP A 55 5.58 19.60 4.59
C ASP A 55 6.32 19.94 5.90
N LEU A 56 6.32 19.01 6.86
CA LEU A 56 6.93 19.15 8.17
C LEU A 56 7.91 18.01 8.43
N ILE A 57 9.19 18.31 8.65
CA ILE A 57 10.16 17.27 9.00
C ILE A 57 10.14 17.04 10.52
N VAL A 58 9.69 15.87 10.95
CA VAL A 58 9.74 15.45 12.36
C VAL A 58 10.97 14.58 12.62
N PRO A 59 11.93 15.02 13.45
CA PRO A 59 13.12 14.22 13.76
C PRO A 59 12.77 12.85 14.37
N GLY A 60 13.43 11.80 13.89
CA GLY A 60 13.30 10.44 14.41
C GLY A 60 12.12 9.67 13.83
N THR A 61 10.89 10.14 14.03
CA THR A 61 9.71 9.41 13.55
C THR A 61 9.35 9.71 12.11
N HIS A 62 9.67 10.90 11.59
CA HIS A 62 9.27 11.32 10.24
C HIS A 62 7.75 11.22 9.97
N ASN A 63 6.94 11.29 11.04
CA ASN A 63 5.49 11.23 10.97
C ASN A 63 4.88 12.43 11.71
N PHE A 64 3.78 12.97 11.18
CA PHE A 64 2.99 14.02 11.82
C PHE A 64 1.48 13.82 11.58
N VAL A 65 0.64 14.48 12.36
CA VAL A 65 -0.82 14.45 12.20
C VAL A 65 -1.28 15.72 11.48
N ALA A 66 -2.06 15.56 10.41
CA ALA A 66 -2.72 16.64 9.67
C ALA A 66 -4.12 16.19 9.24
N ASP A 67 -5.13 17.05 9.43
CA ASP A 67 -6.53 16.78 9.10
C ASP A 67 -7.03 15.39 9.55
N ASP A 68 -6.73 15.04 10.81
CA ASP A 68 -7.04 13.74 11.44
C ASP A 68 -6.40 12.50 10.78
N ILE A 69 -5.42 12.69 9.90
CA ILE A 69 -4.65 11.64 9.25
C ILE A 69 -3.19 11.68 9.72
N ILE A 70 -2.58 10.51 9.88
CA ILE A 70 -1.13 10.38 10.13
C ILE A 70 -0.42 10.38 8.79
N ALA A 71 0.37 11.42 8.52
CA ALA A 71 1.21 11.55 7.34
C ALA A 71 2.66 11.17 7.67
N HIS A 72 3.34 10.51 6.74
CA HIS A 72 4.76 10.18 6.81
C HIS A 72 5.54 11.01 5.78
N ASN A 73 6.69 11.56 6.17
CA ASN A 73 7.57 12.29 5.25
C ASN A 73 8.17 11.31 4.23
N SER A 74 7.56 11.21 3.05
CA SER A 74 8.15 10.49 1.90
C SER A 74 8.99 11.39 1.00
N GLY A 75 8.89 12.72 1.16
CA GLY A 75 9.47 13.71 0.24
C GLY A 75 10.96 13.55 0.01
N ALA A 76 11.76 13.31 1.07
CA ALA A 76 13.20 13.14 0.93
C ALA A 76 13.58 11.96 0.01
N ILE A 77 12.93 10.81 0.19
CA ILE A 77 13.23 9.59 -0.58
C ILE A 77 12.87 9.78 -2.05
N GLU A 78 11.73 10.39 -2.34
CA GLU A 78 11.34 10.68 -3.71
C GLU A 78 12.29 11.70 -4.35
N GLN A 79 12.65 12.78 -3.64
CA GLN A 79 13.53 13.81 -4.17
C GLN A 79 14.94 13.27 -4.46
N ASP A 80 15.48 12.43 -3.58
CA ASP A 80 16.81 11.84 -3.68
C ASP A 80 16.89 10.70 -4.72
N ALA A 81 15.77 10.03 -5.01
CA ALA A 81 15.76 8.94 -5.99
C ALA A 81 16.09 9.40 -7.41
N ASP A 82 17.00 8.68 -8.07
CA ASP A 82 17.25 8.83 -9.50
C ASP A 82 16.12 8.20 -10.33
N VAL A 83 15.54 7.09 -9.85
CA VAL A 83 14.46 6.35 -10.49
C VAL A 83 13.38 5.99 -9.46
N VAL A 84 12.12 6.27 -9.78
CA VAL A 84 10.96 5.80 -9.02
C VAL A 84 10.12 4.96 -9.96
N ALA A 85 9.88 3.70 -9.59
CA ALA A 85 9.05 2.76 -10.34
C ALA A 85 7.98 2.15 -9.45
N PHE A 86 6.74 2.11 -9.94
CA PHE A 86 5.62 1.45 -9.31
C PHE A 86 5.34 0.12 -10.00
N ILE A 87 4.98 -0.88 -9.20
CA ILE A 87 4.55 -2.20 -9.69
C ILE A 87 3.04 -2.26 -9.53
N TYR A 88 2.34 -2.36 -10.65
CA TYR A 88 0.89 -2.50 -10.68
C TYR A 88 0.48 -3.87 -11.22
N ARG A 89 -0.41 -4.55 -10.50
CA ARG A 89 -0.93 -5.88 -10.88
C ARG A 89 -2.44 -5.88 -10.73
N GLU A 90 -3.14 -5.59 -11.83
CA GLU A 90 -4.61 -5.54 -11.89
C GLU A 90 -5.25 -6.81 -11.32
N GLU A 91 -4.68 -7.98 -11.61
CA GLU A 91 -5.19 -9.28 -11.14
C GLU A 91 -5.26 -9.44 -9.60
N GLN A 92 -4.58 -8.59 -8.83
CA GLN A 92 -4.70 -8.56 -7.36
C GLN A 92 -5.99 -7.89 -6.90
N TYR A 93 -6.55 -6.98 -7.70
CA TYR A 93 -7.73 -6.19 -7.37
C TYR A 93 -8.97 -6.72 -8.10
N ASN A 94 -8.85 -6.96 -9.41
CA ASN A 94 -9.91 -7.49 -10.25
C ASN A 94 -9.36 -8.62 -11.12
N ARG A 95 -9.74 -9.87 -10.87
CA ARG A 95 -9.15 -11.01 -11.56
C ARG A 95 -9.96 -11.36 -12.80
N THR A 96 -9.37 -11.15 -13.98
CA THR A 96 -9.91 -11.56 -15.28
C THR A 96 -8.95 -12.54 -15.96
N GLU A 97 -9.38 -13.21 -17.03
CA GLU A 97 -8.47 -14.05 -17.81
C GLU A 97 -7.40 -13.21 -18.53
N GLU A 98 -7.75 -12.00 -18.97
CA GLU A 98 -6.88 -11.11 -19.74
C GLU A 98 -5.72 -10.52 -18.93
N ASN A 99 -5.89 -10.36 -17.62
CA ASN A 99 -4.87 -9.78 -16.73
C ASN A 99 -4.10 -10.81 -15.91
N ALA A 100 -4.37 -12.10 -16.13
CA ALA A 100 -3.73 -13.18 -15.41
C ALA A 100 -2.22 -13.18 -15.67
N GLY A 101 -1.44 -12.97 -14.60
CA GLY A 101 0.01 -12.88 -14.68
C GLY A 101 0.54 -11.62 -15.38
N LEU A 102 -0.29 -10.60 -15.62
CA LEU A 102 0.17 -9.32 -16.15
C LEU A 102 0.64 -8.41 -15.01
N ALA A 103 1.81 -7.80 -15.18
CA ALA A 103 2.31 -6.74 -14.32
C ALA A 103 2.75 -5.53 -15.14
N GLU A 104 2.38 -4.35 -14.69
CA GLU A 104 2.80 -3.08 -15.29
C GLU A 104 3.84 -2.44 -14.38
N ILE A 105 5.03 -2.20 -14.92
CA ILE A 105 6.08 -1.43 -14.28
C ILE A 105 5.98 0.00 -14.80
N ILE A 106 5.63 0.92 -13.91
CA ILE A 106 5.42 2.34 -14.23
C ILE A 106 6.61 3.13 -13.70
N VAL A 107 7.49 3.56 -14.59
CA VAL A 107 8.60 4.45 -14.25
C VAL A 107 8.04 5.87 -14.13
N ALA A 108 7.77 6.30 -12.90
CA ALA A 108 7.19 7.59 -12.58
C ALA A 108 8.25 8.71 -12.50
N LYS A 109 9.49 8.38 -12.13
CA LYS A 109 10.63 9.30 -12.13
C LYS A 109 11.85 8.63 -12.74
N GLN A 110 12.58 9.35 -13.57
CA GLN A 110 13.87 8.95 -14.12
C GLN A 110 14.68 10.21 -14.44
N ARG A 111 15.80 10.46 -13.74
CA ARG A 111 16.60 11.67 -13.93
C ARG A 111 17.39 11.67 -15.25
N ASN A 112 17.80 10.51 -15.71
CA ASN A 112 18.73 10.36 -16.84
C ASN A 112 18.07 9.70 -18.07
N GLY A 113 16.74 9.77 -18.18
CA GLY A 113 16.01 9.03 -19.21
C GLY A 113 14.50 9.25 -19.15
N PRO A 114 13.76 8.61 -20.07
CA PRO A 114 12.31 8.77 -20.15
C PRO A 114 11.58 8.03 -19.00
N THR A 115 10.44 8.59 -18.62
CA THR A 115 9.41 7.90 -17.85
C THR A 115 8.51 7.09 -18.80
N GLY A 116 7.72 6.17 -18.25
CA GLY A 116 6.82 5.36 -19.07
C GLY A 116 6.31 4.12 -18.35
N MET A 117 5.59 3.28 -19.09
CA MET A 117 5.03 2.03 -18.61
C MET A 117 5.56 0.88 -19.45
N VAL A 118 6.01 -0.19 -18.79
CA VAL A 118 6.41 -1.45 -19.42
C VAL A 118 5.54 -2.58 -18.88
N LYS A 119 4.98 -3.38 -19.78
CA LYS A 119 4.20 -4.57 -19.43
C LYS A 119 5.11 -5.79 -19.38
N LEU A 120 5.06 -6.53 -18.27
CA LEU A 120 5.84 -7.73 -18.01
C LEU A 120 4.90 -8.89 -17.62
N ALA A 121 5.36 -10.12 -17.88
CA ALA A 121 4.70 -11.31 -17.36
C ALA A 121 5.21 -11.60 -15.94
N PHE A 122 4.33 -11.84 -14.99
CA PHE A 122 4.64 -12.20 -13.61
C PHE A 122 4.30 -13.66 -13.32
N LEU A 123 5.34 -14.47 -13.14
CA LEU A 123 5.26 -15.88 -12.78
C LEU A 123 5.15 -16.00 -11.25
N LYS A 124 3.93 -16.22 -10.75
CA LYS A 124 3.61 -16.24 -9.31
C LYS A 124 4.35 -17.33 -8.55
N GLU A 125 4.54 -18.48 -9.19
CA GLU A 125 5.18 -19.67 -8.65
C GLU A 125 6.66 -19.41 -8.30
N PHE A 126 7.29 -18.50 -9.04
CA PHE A 126 8.72 -18.18 -8.90
C PHE A 126 8.97 -16.76 -8.41
N THR A 127 7.92 -15.95 -8.23
CA THR A 127 8.02 -14.51 -7.91
C THR A 127 8.97 -13.80 -8.90
N ARG A 128 8.80 -14.09 -10.20
CA ARG A 128 9.72 -13.64 -11.26
C ARG A 128 8.98 -12.85 -12.33
N PHE A 129 9.62 -11.78 -12.80
CA PHE A 129 9.17 -11.03 -13.97
C PHE A 129 9.90 -11.51 -15.21
N GLU A 130 9.17 -11.72 -16.28
CA GLU A 130 9.66 -12.09 -17.60
C GLU A 130 9.23 -11.04 -18.62
N ASN A 131 10.04 -10.91 -19.67
CA ASN A 131 9.67 -10.09 -20.81
C ASN A 131 8.42 -10.69 -21.45
N MET A 132 7.40 -9.84 -21.67
CA MET A 132 6.34 -10.20 -22.59
C MET A 132 6.97 -10.20 -23.98
N TRP A 133 7.15 -11.39 -24.56
CA TRP A 133 7.70 -11.51 -25.90
C TRP A 133 6.83 -10.69 -26.86
N LYS A 134 7.44 -9.68 -27.49
CA LYS A 134 6.93 -9.05 -28.70
C LYS A 134 8.06 -9.12 -29.71
N GLU A 135 7.83 -9.87 -30.78
CA GLU A 135 8.54 -9.70 -32.04
C GLU A 135 8.31 -8.28 -32.59
#